data_AF-A0AAU6XYD5-F1
#
_entry.id   AF-A0AAU6XYD5-F1
#
_cell.length_a   1.000
_cell.length_b   1.000
_cell.length_c   1.000
_cell.angle_alpha   90.00
_cell.angle_beta   90.00
_cell.angle_gamma   90.00
#
_symmetry.space_group_name_H-M   'P 1'
#
loop_
_entity.id
_entity.type
_entity.pdbx_description
1 polymer ?
#
loop_
_entity_poly.entity_id
_entity_poly.type
_entity_poly.pdbx_seq_one_letter_code
_entity_poly.pdbx_strand_id
1 'polypeptide(L)'
;MFQKNKILLLLVLMPLIASGQRKAKQNTRETWLAYMDRIARPVIYSLAQGKLKANMPVEFSEHVDNKASRSRVAYLEAFGRTLSGIAPWLQLEGGSEKEIKLRNQYRQWVVAGIANAVNPQSADYMEWNGGQPLVDASFLALALIRAPWIWEHLDKTAKAQVVAAFLLTRNTVPVYSNWILFTGAIETFFDKYGLDYDPVRVEFAIREFTQHWYTGDGMYADGMSFHLDYYNSIVIQPYLSDILDVMADKQKRYLRERDQVMQIGQRYAQILERSVNTDGSYPTYGRSIVYRGGVFHHLANVALKKQLPSSISPAQVREALTAVMKKTIDAPQTFTSSGWLNIGLYGKQPGLAEGYITTGSGYLCCTLFLPLGLPETDDFWSSAPQPWTAVKIWSGQDVPADHALELRK
;
A
#
# COMPACT_ATOMS: atom_id res chain seq x y z
N MET A 1 19.68 -71.14 -51.38
CA MET A 1 20.13 -71.34 -49.99
C MET A 1 20.58 -69.99 -49.45
N PHE A 2 19.70 -69.25 -48.77
CA PHE A 2 20.03 -68.15 -47.84
C PHE A 2 18.75 -67.81 -47.06
N GLN A 3 18.70 -68.21 -45.79
CA GLN A 3 17.62 -67.93 -44.84
C GLN A 3 17.65 -66.46 -44.42
N LYS A 4 16.48 -65.81 -44.36
CA LYS A 4 16.28 -64.58 -43.58
C LYS A 4 15.31 -64.88 -42.45
N ASN A 5 15.85 -64.89 -41.22
CA ASN A 5 15.10 -64.98 -39.98
C ASN A 5 14.22 -63.73 -39.81
N LYS A 6 12.91 -63.92 -39.64
CA LYS A 6 11.99 -62.88 -39.15
C LYS A 6 11.86 -63.04 -37.64
N ILE A 7 12.45 -62.12 -36.88
CA ILE A 7 12.19 -61.97 -35.45
C ILE A 7 10.92 -61.12 -35.32
N LEU A 8 9.88 -61.71 -34.73
CA LEU A 8 8.62 -61.04 -34.41
C LEU A 8 8.74 -60.44 -33.01
N LEU A 9 8.89 -59.12 -32.89
CA LEU A 9 8.87 -58.41 -31.62
C LEU A 9 7.41 -58.10 -31.26
N LEU A 10 6.85 -58.77 -30.24
CA LEU A 10 5.59 -58.38 -29.63
C LEU A 10 5.80 -57.15 -28.73
N LEU A 11 5.28 -55.99 -29.16
CA LEU A 11 5.17 -54.79 -28.34
C LEU A 11 3.90 -54.88 -27.48
N VAL A 12 4.07 -55.15 -26.19
CA VAL A 12 3.00 -55.04 -25.18
C VAL A 12 2.86 -53.56 -24.83
N LEU A 13 1.76 -52.94 -25.28
CA LEU A 13 1.35 -51.59 -24.89
C LEU A 13 0.74 -51.63 -23.48
N MET A 14 1.50 -51.22 -22.47
CA MET A 14 0.94 -50.83 -21.17
C MET A 14 0.43 -49.39 -21.24
N PRO A 15 -0.80 -49.09 -20.77
CA PRO A 15 -1.27 -47.71 -20.70
C PRO A 15 -0.55 -47.01 -19.54
N LEU A 16 0.27 -46.01 -19.86
CA LEU A 16 0.74 -45.04 -18.86
C LEU A 16 -0.46 -44.23 -18.37
N ILE A 17 -0.99 -44.60 -17.20
CA ILE A 17 -1.86 -43.71 -16.43
C ILE A 17 -0.95 -42.62 -15.87
N ALA A 18 -0.86 -41.49 -16.58
CA ALA A 18 -0.26 -40.28 -16.05
C ALA A 18 -1.17 -39.77 -14.92
N SER A 19 -0.83 -40.12 -13.67
CA SER A 19 -1.41 -39.48 -12.50
C SER A 19 -0.90 -38.04 -12.44
N GLY A 20 -1.61 -37.14 -13.12
CA GLY A 20 -1.42 -35.70 -12.94
C GLY A 20 -1.69 -35.36 -11.48
N GLN A 21 -0.64 -35.18 -10.69
CA GLN A 21 -0.75 -34.52 -9.40
C GLN A 21 -1.33 -33.13 -9.66
N ARG A 22 -2.62 -32.95 -9.41
CA ARG A 22 -3.21 -31.62 -9.22
C ARG A 22 -2.43 -30.97 -8.10
N LYS A 23 -1.46 -30.10 -8.43
CA LYS A 23 -0.94 -29.13 -7.47
C LYS A 23 -2.18 -28.47 -6.86
N ALA A 24 -2.35 -28.60 -5.55
CA ALA A 24 -3.41 -27.91 -4.84
C ALA A 24 -3.35 -26.43 -5.26
N LYS A 25 -4.47 -25.91 -5.77
CA LYS A 25 -4.57 -24.52 -6.22
C LYS A 25 -4.22 -23.65 -5.00
N GLN A 26 -3.04 -23.06 -4.99
CA GLN A 26 -2.59 -22.22 -3.89
C GLN A 26 -3.59 -21.08 -3.71
N ASN A 27 -4.13 -20.93 -2.51
CA ASN A 27 -5.10 -19.88 -2.21
C ASN A 27 -4.38 -18.53 -2.21
N THR A 28 -4.64 -17.69 -3.23
CA THR A 28 -3.98 -16.38 -3.39
C THR A 28 -4.17 -15.49 -2.15
N ARG A 29 -5.33 -15.52 -1.48
CA ARG A 29 -5.56 -14.74 -0.26
C ARG A 29 -4.65 -15.19 0.88
N GLU A 30 -4.52 -16.51 1.08
CA GLU A 30 -3.59 -17.06 2.08
C GLU A 30 -2.14 -16.67 1.79
N THR A 31 -1.74 -16.65 0.52
CA THR A 31 -0.43 -16.15 0.10
C THR A 31 -0.25 -14.67 0.46
N TRP A 32 -1.24 -13.82 0.19
CA TRP A 32 -1.19 -12.40 0.54
C TRP A 32 -1.11 -12.19 2.06
N LEU A 33 -1.89 -12.95 2.84
CA LEU A 33 -1.83 -12.93 4.31
C LEU A 33 -0.45 -13.35 4.83
N ALA A 34 0.19 -14.34 4.22
CA ALA A 34 1.54 -14.77 4.60
C ALA A 34 2.59 -13.68 4.30
N TYR A 35 2.49 -12.98 3.16
CA TYR A 35 3.36 -11.85 2.86
C TYR A 35 3.13 -10.68 3.81
N MET A 36 1.87 -10.31 4.03
CA MET A 36 1.50 -9.26 4.98
C MET A 36 2.05 -9.58 6.36
N ASP A 37 1.87 -10.82 6.84
CA ASP A 37 2.36 -11.23 8.15
C ASP A 37 3.88 -11.18 8.25
N ARG A 38 4.61 -11.67 7.24
CA ARG A 38 6.07 -11.63 7.21
C ARG A 38 6.62 -10.21 7.28
N ILE A 39 5.96 -9.25 6.62
CA ILE A 39 6.41 -7.86 6.57
C ILE A 39 5.94 -7.10 7.81
N ALA A 40 4.65 -7.13 8.13
CA ALA A 40 4.08 -6.28 9.17
C ALA A 40 4.42 -6.75 10.60
N ARG A 41 4.59 -8.06 10.82
CA ARG A 41 4.76 -8.62 12.17
C ARG A 41 5.93 -8.02 12.93
N PRO A 42 7.17 -7.93 12.40
CA PRO A 42 8.29 -7.36 13.15
C PRO A 42 8.01 -5.97 13.70
N VAL A 43 7.34 -5.10 12.93
CA VAL A 43 6.98 -3.73 13.34
C VAL A 43 5.87 -3.76 14.38
N ILE A 44 4.72 -4.35 14.05
CA ILE A 44 3.51 -4.28 14.87
C ILE A 44 3.71 -5.02 16.19
N TYR A 45 4.31 -6.22 16.16
CA TYR A 45 4.60 -6.98 17.36
C TYR A 45 5.61 -6.25 18.26
N SER A 46 6.75 -5.78 17.71
CA SER A 46 7.77 -5.13 18.54
C SER A 46 7.24 -3.86 19.20
N LEU A 47 6.43 -3.07 18.50
CA LEU A 47 5.81 -1.87 19.05
C LEU A 47 4.80 -2.19 20.15
N ALA A 48 3.99 -3.25 19.97
CA ALA A 48 3.08 -3.72 21.01
C ALA A 48 3.81 -4.12 22.30
N GLN A 49 5.04 -4.61 22.19
CA GLN A 49 5.89 -4.99 23.32
C GLN A 49 6.69 -3.82 23.91
N GLY A 50 6.58 -2.60 23.36
CA GLY A 50 7.40 -1.45 23.78
C GLY A 50 8.88 -1.62 23.45
N LYS A 51 9.20 -2.35 22.37
CA LYS A 51 10.56 -2.74 21.96
C LYS A 51 10.86 -2.45 20.49
N LEU A 52 10.04 -1.69 19.76
CA LEU A 52 10.32 -1.37 18.35
C LEU A 52 11.65 -0.66 18.20
N LYS A 53 11.93 0.36 19.01
CA LYS A 53 13.21 1.08 18.97
C LYS A 53 14.41 0.21 19.30
N ALA A 54 14.23 -0.78 20.18
CA ALA A 54 15.27 -1.72 20.57
C ALA A 54 15.52 -2.78 19.50
N ASN A 55 14.48 -3.23 18.80
CA ASN A 55 14.56 -4.38 17.89
C ASN A 55 14.77 -4.00 16.43
N MET A 56 14.27 -2.86 15.98
CA MET A 56 14.35 -2.45 14.57
C MET A 56 15.71 -1.81 14.27
N PRO A 57 16.52 -2.40 13.36
CA PRO A 57 17.73 -1.75 12.89
C PRO A 57 17.37 -0.53 12.05
N VAL A 58 18.12 0.56 12.23
CA VAL A 58 17.95 1.76 11.41
C VAL A 58 19.16 1.88 10.48
N GLU A 59 18.94 1.42 9.25
CA GLU A 59 19.84 1.64 8.13
C GLU A 59 19.39 2.89 7.36
N PHE A 60 20.33 3.53 6.66
CA PHE A 60 20.10 4.76 5.92
C PHE A 60 20.51 4.62 4.47
N SER A 61 20.02 5.51 3.61
CA SER A 61 20.65 5.76 2.31
C SER A 61 22.14 6.10 2.49
N GLU A 62 22.96 5.68 1.52
CA GLU A 62 24.37 6.06 1.42
C GLU A 62 24.55 7.59 1.30
N HIS A 63 23.50 8.31 0.88
CA HIS A 63 23.46 9.76 0.71
C HIS A 63 22.56 10.44 1.74
N VAL A 64 22.46 9.89 2.96
CA VAL A 64 21.57 10.39 4.01
C VAL A 64 21.73 11.89 4.25
N ASP A 65 20.60 12.62 4.24
CA ASP A 65 20.58 14.07 4.34
C ASP A 65 20.90 14.58 5.76
N ASN A 66 20.35 13.92 6.77
CA ASN A 66 20.53 14.25 8.18
C ASN A 66 20.36 12.99 9.03
N LYS A 67 21.45 12.27 9.24
CA LYS A 67 21.45 11.00 9.98
C LYS A 67 20.77 11.11 11.36
N ALA A 68 21.08 12.16 12.13
CA ALA A 68 20.52 12.33 13.47
C ALA A 68 19.00 12.50 13.46
N SER A 69 18.47 13.32 12.54
CA SER A 69 17.03 13.49 12.34
C SER A 69 16.38 12.18 11.86
N ARG A 70 16.95 11.55 10.83
CA ARG A 70 16.46 10.31 10.24
C ARG A 70 16.41 9.15 11.23
N SER A 71 17.38 9.05 12.14
CA SER A 71 17.38 8.05 13.23
C SER A 71 16.15 8.16 14.14
N ARG A 72 15.71 9.38 14.46
CA ARG A 72 14.61 9.60 15.42
C ARG A 72 13.25 9.27 14.82
N VAL A 73 13.08 9.53 13.53
CA VAL A 73 11.79 9.47 12.83
C VAL A 73 11.51 8.11 12.16
N ALA A 74 12.54 7.29 11.92
CA ALA A 74 12.44 5.99 11.25
C ALA A 74 11.39 5.03 11.87
N TYR A 75 11.11 5.15 13.16
CA TYR A 75 10.16 4.28 13.87
C TYR A 75 8.70 4.65 13.61
N LEU A 76 8.37 5.96 13.61
CA LEU A 76 7.04 6.43 13.20
C LEU A 76 6.81 6.14 11.72
N GLU A 77 7.85 6.29 10.91
CA GLU A 77 7.86 5.92 9.50
C GLU A 77 7.49 4.45 9.29
N ALA A 78 8.18 3.53 9.97
CA ALA A 78 7.87 2.09 9.89
C ALA A 78 6.44 1.79 10.34
N PHE A 79 6.02 2.36 11.47
CA PHE A 79 4.73 2.09 12.08
C PHE A 79 3.56 2.64 11.27
N GLY A 80 3.54 3.94 11.00
CA GLY A 80 2.44 4.61 10.31
C GLY A 80 2.21 4.01 8.92
N ARG A 81 3.29 3.73 8.18
CA ARG A 81 3.23 3.14 6.83
C ARG A 81 2.77 1.69 6.85
N THR A 82 3.25 0.89 7.81
CA THR A 82 2.76 -0.48 7.99
C THR A 82 1.27 -0.49 8.30
N LEU A 83 0.85 0.31 9.28
CA LEU A 83 -0.54 0.32 9.73
C LEU A 83 -1.49 0.83 8.64
N SER A 84 -1.09 1.86 7.88
CA SER A 84 -1.86 2.37 6.73
C SER A 84 -2.17 1.29 5.70
N GLY A 85 -1.23 0.36 5.46
CA GLY A 85 -1.39 -0.71 4.49
C GLY A 85 -2.26 -1.88 4.96
N ILE A 86 -2.29 -2.16 6.27
CA ILE A 86 -3.04 -3.31 6.83
C ILE A 86 -4.37 -2.90 7.49
N ALA A 87 -4.63 -1.61 7.67
CA ALA A 87 -5.83 -1.10 8.35
C ALA A 87 -7.14 -1.66 7.77
N PRO A 88 -7.37 -1.67 6.44
CA PRO A 88 -8.62 -2.24 5.90
C PRO A 88 -8.84 -3.71 6.27
N TRP A 89 -7.76 -4.51 6.34
CA TRP A 89 -7.85 -5.90 6.80
C TRP A 89 -8.27 -5.98 8.28
N LEU A 90 -7.74 -5.09 9.14
CA LEU A 90 -8.11 -5.01 10.56
C LEU A 90 -9.56 -4.59 10.79
N GLN A 91 -10.20 -3.91 9.83
CA GLN A 91 -11.60 -3.50 9.89
C GLN A 91 -12.58 -4.67 9.63
N LEU A 92 -12.14 -5.74 8.97
CA LEU A 92 -13.01 -6.87 8.62
C LEU A 92 -13.40 -7.75 9.80
N GLU A 93 -14.57 -8.38 9.72
CA GLU A 93 -15.00 -9.40 10.69
C GLU A 93 -15.04 -10.84 10.11
N GLY A 94 -15.15 -11.01 8.79
CA GLY A 94 -15.21 -12.32 8.13
C GLY A 94 -13.85 -12.96 7.80
N GLY A 95 -13.88 -14.15 7.19
CA GLY A 95 -12.70 -14.91 6.74
C GLY A 95 -12.58 -16.28 7.41
N SER A 96 -11.59 -17.06 6.99
CA SER A 96 -11.28 -18.35 7.64
C SER A 96 -10.95 -18.21 9.13
N GLU A 97 -11.14 -19.28 9.92
CA GLU A 97 -10.80 -19.29 11.36
C GLU A 97 -9.34 -18.89 11.62
N LYS A 98 -8.41 -19.35 10.77
CA LYS A 98 -6.98 -19.00 10.86
C LYS A 98 -6.76 -17.50 10.63
N GLU A 99 -7.42 -16.91 9.64
CA GLU A 99 -7.32 -15.49 9.37
C GLU A 99 -7.93 -14.66 10.50
N ILE A 100 -9.11 -15.05 11.01
CA ILE A 100 -9.77 -14.38 12.14
C ILE A 100 -8.84 -14.39 13.36
N LYS A 101 -8.22 -15.54 13.67
CA LYS A 101 -7.28 -15.64 14.78
C LYS A 101 -6.06 -14.73 14.59
N LEU A 102 -5.49 -14.69 13.38
CA LEU A 102 -4.38 -13.80 13.06
C LEU A 102 -4.79 -12.33 13.21
N ARG A 103 -5.96 -11.95 12.68
CA ARG A 103 -6.50 -10.59 12.76
C ARG A 103 -6.74 -10.14 14.18
N ASN A 104 -7.36 -10.99 15.00
CA ASN A 104 -7.59 -10.68 16.41
C ASN A 104 -6.28 -10.51 17.19
N GLN A 105 -5.24 -11.27 16.84
CA GLN A 105 -3.91 -11.08 17.42
C GLN A 105 -3.30 -9.73 17.02
N TYR A 106 -3.38 -9.36 15.73
CA TYR A 106 -2.90 -8.05 15.26
C TYR A 106 -3.69 -6.89 15.85
N ARG A 107 -5.00 -7.03 15.99
CA ARG A 107 -5.88 -6.05 16.64
C ARG A 107 -5.40 -5.73 18.06
N GLN A 108 -5.07 -6.76 18.86
CA GLN A 108 -4.48 -6.58 20.19
C GLN A 108 -3.13 -5.85 20.13
N TRP A 109 -2.25 -6.26 19.22
CA TRP A 109 -0.94 -5.61 19.05
C TRP A 109 -1.04 -4.17 18.58
N VAL A 110 -1.96 -3.84 17.68
CA VAL A 110 -2.14 -2.48 17.17
C VAL A 110 -2.66 -1.56 18.26
N VAL A 111 -3.65 -1.98 19.06
CA VAL A 111 -4.15 -1.18 20.18
C VAL A 111 -3.04 -0.90 21.20
N ALA A 112 -2.29 -1.94 21.60
CA ALA A 112 -1.15 -1.77 22.50
C ALA A 112 -0.02 -0.93 21.88
N GLY A 113 0.25 -1.13 20.60
CA GLY A 113 1.31 -0.44 19.87
C GLY A 113 1.03 1.05 19.70
N ILE A 114 -0.22 1.43 19.39
CA ILE A 114 -0.63 2.84 19.36
C ILE A 114 -0.42 3.45 20.74
N ALA A 115 -0.90 2.82 21.81
CA ALA A 115 -0.71 3.33 23.17
C ALA A 115 0.78 3.55 23.52
N ASN A 116 1.66 2.63 23.11
CA ASN A 116 3.10 2.77 23.30
C ASN A 116 3.71 3.89 22.43
N ALA A 117 3.20 4.11 21.22
CA ALA A 117 3.71 5.13 20.30
C ALA A 117 3.38 6.57 20.72
N VAL A 118 2.27 6.77 21.42
CA VAL A 118 1.77 8.11 21.81
C VAL A 118 1.93 8.44 23.29
N ASN A 119 2.31 7.48 24.13
CA ASN A 119 2.55 7.71 25.56
C ASN A 119 3.96 8.26 25.81
N PRO A 120 4.16 9.50 26.30
CA PRO A 120 5.48 10.09 26.54
C PRO A 120 6.37 9.33 27.54
N GLN A 121 5.78 8.44 28.35
CA GLN A 121 6.52 7.60 29.31
C GLN A 121 6.96 6.25 28.72
N SER A 122 6.51 5.91 27.51
CA SER A 122 6.90 4.68 26.82
C SER A 122 8.30 4.79 26.23
N ALA A 123 9.08 3.70 26.30
CA ALA A 123 10.35 3.61 25.58
C ALA A 123 10.18 3.81 24.06
N ASP A 124 9.03 3.40 23.54
CA ASP A 124 8.65 3.51 22.13
C ASP A 124 7.87 4.78 21.78
N TYR A 125 7.81 5.78 22.67
CA TYR A 125 7.21 7.08 22.35
C TYR A 125 7.84 7.69 21.10
N MET A 126 7.03 8.01 20.08
CA MET A 126 7.54 8.45 18.79
C MET A 126 7.86 9.94 18.73
N GLU A 127 8.67 10.33 17.75
CA GLU A 127 8.88 11.74 17.41
C GLU A 127 7.69 12.23 16.57
N TRP A 128 6.97 13.23 17.07
CA TRP A 128 5.72 13.75 16.47
C TRP A 128 5.86 15.18 15.95
N ASN A 129 7.00 15.85 16.18
CA ASN A 129 7.22 17.22 15.77
C ASN A 129 8.26 17.34 14.65
N GLY A 130 7.86 17.96 13.53
CA GLY A 130 8.72 18.30 12.41
C GLY A 130 8.23 17.79 11.06
N GLY A 131 9.03 18.04 10.02
CA GLY A 131 8.70 17.71 8.62
C GLY A 131 8.41 16.23 8.39
N GLN A 132 9.34 15.32 8.73
CA GLN A 132 9.13 13.89 8.54
C GLN A 132 8.02 13.33 9.47
N PRO A 133 7.93 13.73 10.76
CA PRO A 133 6.79 13.36 11.59
C PRO A 133 5.42 13.76 11.05
N LEU A 134 5.28 14.91 10.38
CA LEU A 134 4.04 15.28 9.69
C LEU A 134 3.64 14.22 8.63
N VAL A 135 4.60 13.78 7.81
CA VAL A 135 4.38 12.75 6.77
C VAL A 135 3.94 11.44 7.39
N ASP A 136 4.64 10.98 8.43
CA ASP A 136 4.38 9.63 8.96
C ASP A 136 3.15 9.60 9.89
N ALA A 137 2.86 10.72 10.57
CA ALA A 137 1.59 10.91 11.29
C ALA A 137 0.39 10.88 10.34
N SER A 138 0.50 11.40 9.11
CA SER A 138 -0.60 11.35 8.16
C SER A 138 -0.89 9.93 7.66
N PHE A 139 0.12 9.06 7.57
CA PHE A 139 -0.13 7.63 7.30
C PHE A 139 -0.88 6.95 8.44
N LEU A 140 -0.57 7.29 9.70
CA LEU A 140 -1.35 6.82 10.84
C LEU A 140 -2.78 7.38 10.80
N ALA A 141 -2.97 8.66 10.51
CA ALA A 141 -4.29 9.26 10.36
C ALA A 141 -5.11 8.55 9.27
N LEU A 142 -4.49 8.27 8.12
CA LEU A 142 -5.10 7.54 7.01
C LEU A 142 -5.51 6.11 7.43
N ALA A 143 -4.66 5.43 8.22
CA ALA A 143 -5.00 4.12 8.77
C ALA A 143 -6.25 4.17 9.67
N LEU A 144 -6.33 5.18 10.54
CA LEU A 144 -7.48 5.39 11.43
C LEU A 144 -8.74 5.83 10.68
N ILE A 145 -8.61 6.53 9.55
CA ILE A 145 -9.73 6.87 8.66
C ILE A 145 -10.31 5.61 8.00
N ARG A 146 -9.42 4.71 7.54
CA ARG A 146 -9.76 3.47 6.83
C ARG A 146 -10.31 2.37 7.74
N ALA A 147 -9.90 2.34 9.01
CA ALA A 147 -10.31 1.33 9.97
C ALA A 147 -10.83 1.96 11.28
N PRO A 148 -12.09 2.44 11.28
CA PRO A 148 -12.74 2.96 12.49
C PRO A 148 -12.69 2.03 13.70
N TRP A 149 -12.68 0.71 13.48
CA TRP A 149 -12.51 -0.30 14.53
C TRP A 149 -11.30 0.02 15.41
N ILE A 150 -10.17 0.43 14.83
CA ILE A 150 -8.96 0.74 15.60
C ILE A 150 -9.22 1.91 16.55
N TRP A 151 -9.72 3.03 16.03
CA TRP A 151 -10.02 4.21 16.83
C TRP A 151 -11.03 3.90 17.92
N GLU A 152 -12.12 3.20 17.60
CA GLU A 152 -13.18 2.85 18.55
C GLU A 152 -12.67 2.04 19.74
N HIS A 153 -11.70 1.14 19.52
CA HIS A 153 -11.14 0.25 20.53
C HIS A 153 -9.92 0.79 21.30
N LEU A 154 -9.45 2.01 20.99
CA LEU A 154 -8.51 2.71 21.86
C LEU A 154 -9.22 3.21 23.13
N ASP A 155 -8.53 3.09 24.27
CA ASP A 155 -9.00 3.67 25.52
C ASP A 155 -8.95 5.21 25.51
N LYS A 156 -9.55 5.84 26.52
CA LYS A 156 -9.64 7.30 26.60
C LYS A 156 -8.27 7.99 26.64
N THR A 157 -7.29 7.38 27.31
CA THR A 157 -5.94 7.92 27.45
C THR A 157 -5.20 7.89 26.12
N ALA A 158 -5.22 6.75 25.44
CA ALA A 158 -4.61 6.58 24.13
C ALA A 158 -5.25 7.51 23.09
N LYS A 159 -6.59 7.66 23.09
CA LYS A 159 -7.28 8.63 22.22
C LYS A 159 -6.81 10.06 22.45
N ALA A 160 -6.75 10.50 23.71
CA ALA A 160 -6.28 11.85 24.05
C ALA A 160 -4.82 12.07 23.63
N GLN A 161 -3.97 11.06 23.79
CA GLN A 161 -2.56 11.11 23.40
C GLN A 161 -2.36 11.10 21.88
N VAL A 162 -3.16 10.33 21.11
CA VAL A 162 -3.17 10.40 19.64
C VAL A 162 -3.56 11.80 19.18
N VAL A 163 -4.61 12.39 19.77
CA VAL A 163 -5.03 13.76 19.46
C VAL A 163 -3.90 14.75 19.75
N ALA A 164 -3.30 14.68 20.94
CA ALA A 164 -2.18 15.55 21.31
C ALA A 164 -0.99 15.39 20.34
N ALA A 165 -0.64 14.17 19.98
CA ALA A 165 0.43 13.87 19.03
C ALA A 165 0.16 14.45 17.64
N PHE A 166 -1.07 14.31 17.11
CA PHE A 166 -1.45 14.89 15.82
C PHE A 166 -1.48 16.42 15.84
N LEU A 167 -1.90 17.03 16.95
CA LEU A 167 -1.87 18.48 17.11
C LEU A 167 -0.44 19.05 17.04
N LEU A 168 0.58 18.31 17.48
CA LEU A 168 1.98 18.76 17.35
C LEU A 168 2.40 18.97 15.90
N THR A 169 1.78 18.25 14.95
CA THR A 169 2.11 18.39 13.52
C THR A 169 1.70 19.74 12.95
N ARG A 170 0.75 20.45 13.60
CA ARG A 170 0.31 21.80 13.18
C ARG A 170 1.44 22.84 13.21
N ASN A 171 2.50 22.61 13.99
CA ASN A 171 3.70 23.46 14.05
C ASN A 171 4.58 23.37 12.80
N THR A 172 4.32 22.41 11.91
CA THR A 172 5.06 22.23 10.67
C THR A 172 4.34 22.94 9.53
N VAL A 173 5.06 23.84 8.85
CA VAL A 173 4.63 24.38 7.55
C VAL A 173 4.92 23.32 6.48
N PRO A 174 3.90 22.76 5.80
CA PRO A 174 4.13 21.77 4.77
C PRO A 174 4.86 22.40 3.58
N VAL A 175 5.74 21.61 2.93
CA VAL A 175 6.26 21.97 1.62
C VAL A 175 5.08 22.12 0.64
N TYR A 176 5.13 23.08 -0.26
CA TYR A 176 4.07 23.29 -1.26
C TYR A 176 4.15 22.24 -2.38
N SER A 177 3.68 21.04 -2.05
CA SER A 177 3.64 19.81 -2.85
C SER A 177 2.59 18.87 -2.25
N ASN A 178 2.65 17.55 -2.50
CA ASN A 178 1.84 16.52 -1.84
C ASN A 178 1.85 16.60 -0.31
N TRP A 179 2.79 17.31 0.31
CA TRP A 179 2.81 17.53 1.75
C TRP A 179 1.56 18.23 2.29
N ILE A 180 0.86 19.02 1.47
CA ILE A 180 -0.41 19.63 1.87
C ILE A 180 -1.52 18.58 2.08
N LEU A 181 -1.45 17.44 1.39
CA LEU A 181 -2.36 16.31 1.61
C LEU A 181 -2.09 15.63 2.95
N PHE A 182 -0.86 15.64 3.46
CA PHE A 182 -0.55 15.10 4.79
C PHE A 182 -1.26 15.90 5.87
N THR A 183 -1.19 17.23 5.81
CA THR A 183 -1.95 18.09 6.72
C THR A 183 -3.46 17.92 6.51
N GLY A 184 -3.92 17.84 5.26
CA GLY A 184 -5.34 17.65 4.96
C GLY A 184 -5.90 16.34 5.52
N ALA A 185 -5.14 15.24 5.43
CA ALA A 185 -5.55 13.94 5.95
C ALA A 185 -5.61 13.89 7.48
N ILE A 186 -4.66 14.52 8.18
CA ILE A 186 -4.69 14.62 9.65
C ILE A 186 -5.91 15.43 10.11
N GLU A 187 -6.20 16.55 9.46
CA GLU A 187 -7.40 17.36 9.78
C GLU A 187 -8.69 16.65 9.40
N THR A 188 -8.68 15.86 8.32
CA THR A 188 -9.81 14.98 7.96
C THR A 188 -10.06 13.90 9.01
N PHE A 189 -9.01 13.38 9.65
CA PHE A 189 -9.17 12.47 10.79
C PHE A 189 -9.87 13.16 11.96
N PHE A 190 -9.45 14.38 12.31
CA PHE A 190 -10.11 15.16 13.37
C PHE A 190 -11.58 15.38 13.05
N ASP A 191 -11.88 15.85 11.83
CA ASP A 191 -13.25 16.03 11.38
C ASP A 191 -14.03 14.70 11.49
N LYS A 192 -13.55 13.61 10.88
CA LYS A 192 -14.23 12.29 10.86
C LYS A 192 -14.76 11.86 12.23
N TYR A 193 -13.99 12.10 13.30
CA TYR A 193 -14.33 11.71 14.65
C TYR A 193 -14.95 12.82 15.52
N GLY A 194 -15.38 13.92 14.90
CA GLY A 194 -16.08 15.03 15.58
C GLY A 194 -15.18 15.85 16.49
N LEU A 195 -13.88 15.90 16.19
CA LEU A 195 -12.88 16.68 16.90
C LEU A 195 -12.67 18.03 16.19
N ASP A 196 -12.13 19.01 16.91
CA ASP A 196 -11.82 20.31 16.34
C ASP A 196 -10.72 20.21 15.27
N TYR A 197 -11.04 20.62 14.05
CA TYR A 197 -10.18 20.51 12.89
C TYR A 197 -10.00 21.86 12.20
N ASP A 198 -8.91 22.00 11.46
CA ASP A 198 -8.64 23.19 10.65
C ASP A 198 -9.18 22.99 9.22
N PRO A 199 -10.34 23.58 8.88
CA PRO A 199 -10.93 23.43 7.56
C PRO A 199 -10.10 24.07 6.45
N VAL A 200 -9.23 25.04 6.76
CA VAL A 200 -8.39 25.71 5.76
C VAL A 200 -7.36 24.73 5.21
N ARG A 201 -6.77 23.88 6.06
CA ARG A 201 -5.81 22.84 5.62
C ARG A 201 -6.45 21.81 4.71
N VAL A 202 -7.70 21.43 4.99
CA VAL A 202 -8.46 20.49 4.14
C VAL A 202 -8.83 21.14 2.80
N GLU A 203 -9.37 22.36 2.82
CA GLU A 203 -9.72 23.11 1.61
C GLU A 203 -8.50 23.37 0.74
N PHE A 204 -7.37 23.75 1.34
CA PHE A 204 -6.13 24.00 0.62
C PHE A 204 -5.66 22.74 -0.11
N ALA A 205 -5.64 21.59 0.58
CA ALA A 205 -5.28 20.33 -0.03
C ALA A 205 -6.19 19.95 -1.21
N ILE A 206 -7.51 20.09 -1.06
CA ILE A 206 -8.47 19.74 -2.12
C ILE A 206 -8.32 20.69 -3.32
N ARG A 207 -8.27 22.01 -3.08
CA ARG A 207 -8.31 23.01 -4.15
C ARG A 207 -7.03 23.02 -4.98
N GLU A 208 -5.87 22.92 -4.37
CA GLU A 208 -4.61 22.88 -5.12
C GLU A 208 -4.58 21.72 -6.11
N PHE A 209 -4.97 20.52 -5.67
CA PHE A 209 -5.00 19.36 -6.57
C PHE A 209 -6.12 19.44 -7.61
N THR A 210 -7.33 19.85 -7.23
CA THR A 210 -8.49 19.83 -8.15
C THR A 210 -8.55 21.02 -9.10
N GLN A 211 -7.90 22.15 -8.78
CA GLN A 211 -8.00 23.39 -9.55
C GLN A 211 -6.68 23.83 -10.21
N HIS A 212 -5.52 23.45 -9.65
CA HIS A 212 -4.23 23.98 -10.09
C HIS A 212 -3.25 22.91 -10.57
N TRP A 213 -3.23 21.76 -9.92
CA TRP A 213 -2.21 20.74 -10.18
C TRP A 213 -2.69 19.55 -11.00
N TYR A 214 -3.95 19.48 -11.42
CA TYR A 214 -4.35 18.46 -12.39
C TYR A 214 -3.71 18.73 -13.76
N THR A 215 -2.84 17.82 -14.22
CA THR A 215 -2.07 17.99 -15.47
C THR A 215 -2.73 17.34 -16.67
N GLY A 216 -3.70 16.45 -16.46
CA GLY A 216 -4.33 15.65 -17.51
C GLY A 216 -4.01 14.15 -17.39
N ASP A 217 -4.78 13.36 -18.12
CA ASP A 217 -4.66 11.90 -18.25
C ASP A 217 -4.46 11.12 -16.94
N GLY A 218 -5.23 11.45 -15.90
CA GLY A 218 -5.14 10.75 -14.62
C GLY A 218 -4.02 11.24 -13.70
N MET A 219 -3.23 12.22 -14.09
CA MET A 219 -2.06 12.67 -13.32
C MET A 219 -2.24 14.08 -12.74
N TYR A 220 -1.67 14.25 -11.55
CA TYR A 220 -1.45 15.54 -10.91
C TYR A 220 0.05 15.88 -10.88
N ALA A 221 0.38 17.15 -10.97
CA ALA A 221 1.67 17.69 -10.59
C ALA A 221 1.86 17.60 -9.06
N ASP A 222 3.11 17.60 -8.63
CA ASP A 222 3.48 17.56 -7.22
C ASP A 222 3.99 18.93 -6.75
N GLY A 223 3.12 19.94 -6.86
CA GLY A 223 3.49 21.34 -6.75
C GLY A 223 3.49 22.03 -8.11
N MET A 224 4.32 23.07 -8.24
CA MET A 224 4.36 23.93 -9.43
C MET A 224 4.94 23.23 -10.68
N SER A 225 5.65 22.13 -10.51
CA SER A 225 6.27 21.37 -11.59
C SER A 225 5.73 19.95 -11.63
N PHE A 226 5.49 19.46 -12.85
CA PHE A 226 5.18 18.05 -13.05
C PHE A 226 6.46 17.22 -12.92
N HIS A 227 6.40 16.18 -12.08
CA HIS A 227 7.45 15.18 -11.94
C HIS A 227 6.87 13.82 -12.33
N LEU A 228 7.50 13.16 -13.31
CA LEU A 228 7.14 11.80 -13.69
C LEU A 228 7.75 10.82 -12.68
N ASP A 229 7.02 10.56 -11.61
CA ASP A 229 7.32 9.57 -10.59
C ASP A 229 6.03 8.85 -10.13
N TYR A 230 6.16 7.96 -9.14
CA TYR A 230 5.02 7.21 -8.60
C TYR A 230 4.27 7.94 -7.46
N TYR A 231 4.53 9.22 -7.16
CA TYR A 231 3.83 9.91 -6.05
C TYR A 231 2.35 10.14 -6.30
N ASN A 232 1.91 10.14 -7.56
CA ASN A 232 0.50 10.03 -7.88
C ASN A 232 -0.12 8.78 -7.24
N SER A 233 0.58 7.65 -7.28
CA SER A 233 0.14 6.39 -6.67
C SER A 233 0.42 6.32 -5.18
N ILE A 234 1.63 6.69 -4.77
CA ILE A 234 2.14 6.50 -3.42
C ILE A 234 1.37 7.38 -2.42
N VAL A 235 1.06 8.62 -2.80
CA VAL A 235 0.43 9.62 -1.91
C VAL A 235 -0.79 10.27 -2.55
N ILE A 236 -0.65 10.96 -3.68
CA ILE A 236 -1.61 11.99 -4.11
C ILE A 236 -3.02 11.43 -4.28
N GLN A 237 -3.19 10.43 -5.14
CA GLN A 237 -4.49 9.87 -5.46
C GLN A 237 -5.17 9.21 -4.25
N PRO A 238 -4.52 8.29 -3.50
CA PRO A 238 -5.18 7.66 -2.36
C PRO A 238 -5.51 8.65 -1.24
N TYR A 239 -4.65 9.64 -0.98
CA TYR A 239 -4.93 10.65 0.04
C TYR A 239 -6.09 11.57 -0.39
N LEU A 240 -6.03 12.13 -1.60
CA LEU A 240 -7.06 13.04 -2.08
C LEU A 240 -8.43 12.35 -2.14
N SER A 241 -8.46 11.09 -2.59
CA SER A 241 -9.68 10.29 -2.65
C SER A 241 -10.25 9.98 -1.27
N ASP A 242 -9.42 9.59 -0.30
CA ASP A 242 -9.91 9.28 1.06
C ASP A 242 -10.30 10.54 1.85
N ILE A 243 -9.65 11.68 1.61
CA ILE A 243 -10.08 12.98 2.11
C ILE A 243 -11.47 13.33 1.57
N LEU A 244 -11.65 13.27 0.26
CA LEU A 244 -12.92 13.63 -0.38
C LEU A 244 -14.07 12.72 0.01
N ASP A 245 -13.85 11.43 0.25
CA ASP A 245 -14.89 10.53 0.74
C ASP A 245 -15.44 10.98 2.09
N VAL A 246 -14.56 11.23 3.07
CA VAL A 246 -14.98 11.70 4.41
C VAL A 246 -15.69 13.05 4.32
N MET A 247 -15.13 13.98 3.54
CA MET A 247 -15.69 15.32 3.42
C MET A 247 -17.04 15.32 2.70
N ALA A 248 -17.20 14.51 1.64
CA ALA A 248 -18.42 14.41 0.86
C ALA A 248 -19.56 13.69 1.60
N ASP A 249 -19.25 12.73 2.48
CA ASP A 249 -20.23 12.06 3.34
C ASP A 249 -20.92 13.04 4.30
N LYS A 250 -20.22 14.11 4.68
CA LYS A 250 -20.74 15.15 5.58
C LYS A 250 -21.26 16.38 4.87
N GLN A 251 -20.63 16.75 3.75
CA GLN A 251 -20.89 18.02 3.08
C GLN A 251 -21.05 17.78 1.58
N LYS A 252 -22.29 17.91 1.09
CA LYS A 252 -22.66 17.67 -0.32
C LYS A 252 -21.89 18.52 -1.32
N ARG A 253 -21.25 19.62 -0.89
CA ARG A 253 -20.46 20.50 -1.77
C ARG A 253 -19.28 19.80 -2.43
N TYR A 254 -18.72 18.76 -1.80
CA TYR A 254 -17.55 18.02 -2.33
C TYR A 254 -17.91 16.86 -3.28
N LEU A 255 -19.21 16.62 -3.54
CA LEU A 255 -19.62 15.50 -4.38
C LEU A 255 -19.04 15.61 -5.80
N ARG A 256 -18.97 16.83 -6.34
CA ARG A 256 -18.42 17.09 -7.67
C ARG A 256 -16.92 16.76 -7.73
N GLU A 257 -16.17 17.26 -6.76
CA GLU A 257 -14.73 17.02 -6.64
C GLU A 257 -14.44 15.53 -6.43
N ARG A 258 -15.22 14.85 -5.58
CA ARG A 258 -15.09 13.41 -5.36
C ARG A 258 -15.30 12.62 -6.65
N ASP A 259 -16.37 12.91 -7.39
CA ASP A 259 -16.70 12.20 -8.62
C ASP A 259 -15.64 12.48 -9.72
N GLN A 260 -15.13 13.72 -9.81
CA GLN A 260 -14.05 14.07 -10.72
C GLN A 260 -12.74 13.35 -10.36
N VAL A 261 -12.34 13.38 -9.08
CA VAL A 261 -11.14 12.68 -8.60
C VAL A 261 -11.26 11.18 -8.81
N MET A 262 -12.45 10.59 -8.65
CA MET A 262 -12.69 9.18 -8.96
C MET A 262 -12.42 8.86 -10.44
N GLN A 263 -12.90 9.67 -11.38
CA GLN A 263 -12.64 9.47 -12.82
C GLN A 263 -11.15 9.60 -13.16
N ILE A 264 -10.49 10.61 -12.60
CA ILE A 264 -9.04 10.82 -12.76
C ILE A 264 -8.27 9.62 -12.19
N GLY A 265 -8.65 9.16 -10.99
CA GLY A 265 -8.06 8.01 -10.32
C GLY A 265 -8.28 6.70 -11.09
N GLN A 266 -9.45 6.50 -11.69
CA GLN A 266 -9.74 5.35 -12.54
C GLN A 266 -8.79 5.29 -13.74
N ARG A 267 -8.56 6.42 -14.42
CA ARG A 267 -7.59 6.49 -15.50
C ARG A 267 -6.20 6.10 -15.03
N TYR A 268 -5.75 6.67 -13.91
CA TYR A 268 -4.42 6.37 -13.38
C TYR A 268 -4.29 4.90 -12.93
N ALA A 269 -5.36 4.27 -12.45
CA ALA A 269 -5.37 2.84 -12.15
C ALA A 269 -5.15 1.97 -13.41
N GLN A 270 -5.69 2.35 -14.57
CA GLN A 270 -5.39 1.67 -15.84
C GLN A 270 -3.91 1.79 -16.21
N ILE A 271 -3.33 2.99 -16.06
CA ILE A 271 -1.90 3.23 -16.34
C ILE A 271 -1.03 2.36 -15.42
N LEU A 272 -1.33 2.31 -14.13
CA LEU A 272 -0.61 1.46 -13.18
C LEU A 272 -0.72 -0.03 -13.53
N GLU A 273 -1.93 -0.53 -13.83
CA GLU A 273 -2.12 -1.94 -14.20
C GLU A 273 -1.35 -2.29 -15.48
N ARG A 274 -1.38 -1.42 -16.48
CA ARG A 274 -0.61 -1.56 -17.73
C ARG A 274 0.90 -1.52 -17.52
N SER A 275 1.38 -0.86 -16.47
CA SER A 275 2.81 -0.75 -16.17
C SER A 275 3.42 -2.04 -15.58
N VAL A 276 2.58 -2.99 -15.15
CA VAL A 276 3.06 -4.29 -14.64
C VAL A 276 3.44 -5.18 -15.83
N ASN A 277 4.73 -5.47 -15.99
CA ASN A 277 5.24 -6.41 -16.98
C ASN A 277 4.77 -7.85 -16.70
N THR A 278 4.95 -8.74 -17.67
CA THR A 278 4.50 -10.15 -17.60
C THR A 278 5.10 -10.96 -16.46
N ASP A 279 6.23 -10.53 -15.89
CA ASP A 279 6.90 -11.16 -14.76
C ASP A 279 6.66 -10.44 -13.42
N GLY A 280 5.81 -9.42 -13.38
CA GLY A 280 5.56 -8.59 -12.21
C GLY A 280 6.59 -7.48 -11.96
N SER A 281 7.61 -7.34 -12.82
CA SER A 281 8.44 -6.12 -12.82
C SER A 281 7.64 -4.93 -13.34
N TYR A 282 8.15 -3.72 -13.12
CA TYR A 282 7.54 -2.47 -13.59
C TYR A 282 8.64 -1.43 -13.83
N PRO A 283 8.37 -0.37 -14.61
CA PRO A 283 9.36 0.65 -14.93
C PRO A 283 10.00 1.28 -13.67
N THR A 284 11.33 1.32 -13.63
CA THR A 284 12.11 1.79 -12.47
C THR A 284 12.52 3.25 -12.62
N TYR A 285 11.54 4.15 -12.69
CA TYR A 285 11.77 5.59 -12.75
C TYR A 285 11.20 6.31 -11.52
N GLY A 286 11.64 7.55 -11.33
CA GLY A 286 11.15 8.41 -10.27
C GLY A 286 11.76 8.11 -8.90
N ARG A 287 11.44 8.98 -7.95
CA ARG A 287 11.96 8.90 -6.58
C ARG A 287 11.21 7.87 -5.74
N SER A 288 11.88 7.39 -4.69
CA SER A 288 11.36 6.45 -3.70
C SER A 288 11.01 5.06 -4.24
N ILE A 289 11.65 4.63 -5.34
CA ILE A 289 11.39 3.33 -5.96
C ILE A 289 11.63 2.15 -5.00
N VAL A 290 12.44 2.36 -3.96
CA VAL A 290 12.70 1.42 -2.85
C VAL A 290 11.47 1.07 -2.00
N TYR A 291 10.32 1.73 -2.22
CA TYR A 291 9.04 1.36 -1.61
C TYR A 291 8.44 0.08 -2.20
N ARG A 292 9.07 -0.54 -3.20
CA ARG A 292 8.66 -1.82 -3.81
C ARG A 292 7.19 -1.73 -4.25
N GLY A 293 6.37 -2.71 -3.85
CA GLY A 293 4.93 -2.73 -4.13
C GLY A 293 4.14 -1.50 -3.68
N GLY A 294 4.71 -0.62 -2.84
CA GLY A 294 4.09 0.64 -2.44
C GLY A 294 3.84 1.60 -3.61
N VAL A 295 4.53 1.44 -4.74
CA VAL A 295 4.22 2.17 -5.99
C VAL A 295 2.83 1.84 -6.55
N PHE A 296 2.17 0.79 -6.06
CA PHE A 296 0.81 0.40 -6.44
C PHE A 296 -0.24 0.69 -5.35
N HIS A 297 0.07 1.57 -4.39
CA HIS A 297 -0.88 2.00 -3.34
C HIS A 297 -2.22 2.44 -3.95
N HIS A 298 -2.22 3.26 -5.01
CA HIS A 298 -3.47 3.68 -5.65
C HIS A 298 -4.25 2.54 -6.32
N LEU A 299 -3.58 1.68 -7.09
CA LEU A 299 -4.25 0.54 -7.74
C LEU A 299 -4.89 -0.40 -6.70
N ALA A 300 -4.17 -0.65 -5.60
CA ALA A 300 -4.65 -1.39 -4.45
C ALA A 300 -5.85 -0.69 -3.75
N ASN A 301 -5.80 0.64 -3.61
CA ASN A 301 -6.88 1.43 -3.00
C ASN A 301 -8.15 1.45 -3.85
N VAL A 302 -8.03 1.65 -5.17
CA VAL A 302 -9.18 1.65 -6.09
C VAL A 302 -9.85 0.26 -6.13
N ALA A 303 -9.07 -0.82 -6.05
CA ALA A 303 -9.61 -2.17 -5.91
C ALA A 303 -10.38 -2.35 -4.59
N LEU A 304 -9.79 -1.94 -3.45
CA LEU A 304 -10.45 -1.96 -2.14
C LEU A 304 -11.78 -1.18 -2.15
N LYS A 305 -11.79 0.00 -2.76
CA LYS A 305 -12.97 0.87 -2.85
C LYS A 305 -14.00 0.41 -3.87
N LYS A 306 -13.72 -0.67 -4.63
CA LYS A 306 -14.55 -1.19 -5.73
C LYS A 306 -14.82 -0.14 -6.82
N GLN A 307 -13.81 0.69 -7.08
CA GLN A 307 -13.89 1.81 -8.01
C GLN A 307 -13.07 1.56 -9.28
N LEU A 308 -12.67 0.32 -9.58
CA LEU A 308 -11.94 0.00 -10.81
C LEU A 308 -12.78 0.38 -12.05
N PRO A 309 -12.17 0.96 -13.10
CA PRO A 309 -12.89 1.21 -14.34
C PRO A 309 -13.25 -0.11 -15.03
N SER A 310 -14.31 -0.09 -15.85
CA SER A 310 -14.84 -1.26 -16.54
C SER A 310 -13.83 -2.01 -17.44
N SER A 311 -12.73 -1.36 -17.83
CA SER A 311 -11.68 -1.95 -18.66
C SER A 311 -10.75 -2.92 -17.91
N ILE A 312 -10.70 -2.88 -16.57
CA ILE A 312 -9.85 -3.76 -15.76
C ILE A 312 -10.70 -4.46 -14.70
N SER A 313 -10.62 -5.80 -14.64
CA SER A 313 -11.39 -6.58 -13.68
C SER A 313 -10.67 -6.70 -12.33
N PRO A 314 -11.39 -6.92 -11.21
CA PRO A 314 -10.76 -7.19 -9.92
C PRO A 314 -9.78 -8.38 -9.95
N ALA A 315 -10.13 -9.47 -10.61
CA ALA A 315 -9.26 -10.65 -10.74
C ALA A 315 -7.98 -10.34 -11.52
N GLN A 316 -8.07 -9.51 -12.56
CA GLN A 316 -6.91 -9.05 -13.33
C GLN A 316 -5.93 -8.27 -12.46
N VAL A 317 -6.45 -7.34 -11.64
CA VAL A 317 -5.64 -6.58 -10.69
C VAL A 317 -5.03 -7.47 -9.61
N ARG A 318 -5.78 -8.47 -9.10
CA ARG A 318 -5.26 -9.46 -8.14
C ARG A 318 -4.03 -10.17 -8.72
N GLU A 319 -4.09 -10.67 -9.95
CA GLU A 319 -2.96 -11.39 -10.56
C GLU A 319 -1.76 -10.47 -10.79
N ALA A 320 -1.98 -9.24 -11.28
CA ALA A 320 -0.92 -8.25 -11.49
C ALA A 320 -0.18 -7.91 -10.17
N LEU A 321 -0.93 -7.55 -9.12
CA LEU A 321 -0.36 -7.21 -7.81
C LEU A 321 0.30 -8.43 -7.15
N THR A 322 -0.23 -9.63 -7.36
CA THR A 322 0.41 -10.88 -6.91
C THR A 322 1.76 -11.09 -7.58
N ALA A 323 1.88 -10.82 -8.88
CA ALA A 323 3.14 -10.90 -9.60
C ALA A 323 4.16 -9.87 -9.08
N VAL A 324 3.74 -8.62 -8.85
CA VAL A 324 4.57 -7.57 -8.25
C VAL A 324 5.11 -7.96 -6.88
N MET A 325 4.25 -8.51 -6.01
CA MET A 325 4.69 -8.97 -4.69
C MET A 325 5.71 -10.08 -4.79
N LYS A 326 5.45 -11.12 -5.59
CA LYS A 326 6.42 -12.21 -5.77
C LYS A 326 7.74 -11.66 -6.28
N LYS A 327 7.71 -10.78 -7.29
CA LYS A 327 8.90 -10.17 -7.87
C LYS A 327 9.72 -9.39 -6.84
N THR A 328 9.07 -8.61 -6.00
CA THR A 328 9.75 -7.66 -5.10
C THR A 328 10.04 -8.21 -3.71
N ILE A 329 9.22 -9.15 -3.21
CA ILE A 329 9.31 -9.69 -1.83
C ILE A 329 10.08 -11.02 -1.77
N ASP A 330 9.94 -11.88 -2.78
CA ASP A 330 10.69 -13.15 -2.83
C ASP A 330 12.14 -12.96 -3.29
N ALA A 331 12.49 -11.75 -3.76
CA ALA A 331 13.83 -11.43 -4.19
C ALA A 331 14.85 -11.74 -3.07
N PRO A 332 15.99 -12.38 -3.38
CA PRO A 332 17.05 -12.65 -2.41
C PRO A 332 17.46 -11.38 -1.68
N GLN A 333 17.75 -11.48 -0.38
CA GLN A 333 18.17 -10.37 0.47
C GLN A 333 17.13 -9.25 0.66
N THR A 334 15.85 -9.47 0.34
CA THR A 334 14.78 -8.50 0.69
C THR A 334 14.68 -8.31 2.20
N PHE A 335 14.91 -9.37 2.96
CA PHE A 335 14.91 -9.35 4.42
C PHE A 335 16.33 -9.54 4.96
N THR A 336 16.63 -8.91 6.10
CA THR A 336 17.80 -9.21 6.93
C THR A 336 17.64 -10.59 7.58
N SER A 337 18.71 -11.12 8.18
CA SER A 337 18.67 -12.36 8.97
C SER A 337 17.68 -12.27 10.14
N SER A 338 17.43 -11.07 10.66
CA SER A 338 16.48 -10.80 11.74
C SER A 338 15.05 -10.49 11.25
N GLY A 339 14.79 -10.60 9.94
CA GLY A 339 13.44 -10.44 9.37
C GLY A 339 12.99 -9.01 9.06
N TRP A 340 13.90 -8.02 9.10
CA TRP A 340 13.59 -6.63 8.73
C TRP A 340 13.83 -6.37 7.25
N LEU A 341 13.14 -5.39 6.65
CA LEU A 341 13.35 -5.06 5.24
C LEU A 341 14.73 -4.40 5.02
N ASN A 342 15.43 -4.84 3.99
CA ASN A 342 16.57 -4.11 3.43
C ASN A 342 16.08 -3.01 2.47
N ILE A 343 16.84 -1.92 2.37
CA ILE A 343 16.64 -0.87 1.38
C ILE A 343 16.92 -1.42 -0.02
N GLY A 344 15.96 -1.30 -0.95
CA GLY A 344 16.10 -1.70 -2.35
C GLY A 344 14.75 -1.96 -3.03
N LEU A 345 14.78 -2.31 -4.31
CA LEU A 345 13.60 -2.69 -5.09
C LEU A 345 13.50 -4.21 -5.32
N TYR A 346 14.63 -4.84 -5.65
CA TYR A 346 14.80 -6.29 -5.79
C TYR A 346 15.96 -6.72 -4.88
N GLY A 347 15.64 -7.22 -3.68
CA GLY A 347 16.65 -7.49 -2.67
C GLY A 347 17.25 -6.23 -2.04
N LYS A 348 18.54 -6.26 -1.70
CA LYS A 348 19.29 -5.14 -1.12
C LYS A 348 19.97 -4.33 -2.22
N GLN A 349 19.54 -3.08 -2.40
CA GLN A 349 20.01 -2.16 -3.44
C GLN A 349 20.07 -0.71 -2.89
N PRO A 350 21.00 -0.41 -1.97
CA PRO A 350 21.02 0.87 -1.25
C PRO A 350 21.25 2.10 -2.16
N GLY A 351 21.93 1.94 -3.30
CA GLY A 351 22.15 3.03 -4.26
C GLY A 351 20.87 3.56 -4.95
N LEU A 352 19.73 2.90 -4.79
CA LEU A 352 18.43 3.39 -5.26
C LEU A 352 17.75 4.37 -4.30
N ALA A 353 18.33 4.59 -3.13
CA ALA A 353 17.68 5.30 -2.03
C ALA A 353 18.05 6.78 -1.99
N GLU A 354 17.04 7.66 -1.98
CA GLU A 354 17.25 9.07 -1.73
C GLU A 354 17.71 9.34 -0.29
N GLY A 355 18.29 10.52 -0.03
CA GLY A 355 18.87 10.86 1.27
C GLY A 355 17.89 10.85 2.46
N TYR A 356 16.59 10.85 2.22
CA TYR A 356 15.58 10.74 3.27
C TYR A 356 15.18 9.29 3.63
N ILE A 357 15.64 8.30 2.86
CA ILE A 357 15.26 6.90 3.03
C ILE A 357 15.98 6.27 4.23
N THR A 358 15.20 5.55 5.02
CA THR A 358 15.63 4.71 6.13
C THR A 358 15.05 3.29 5.99
N THR A 359 15.42 2.38 6.89
CA THR A 359 14.72 1.08 7.05
C THR A 359 13.21 1.26 7.20
N GLY A 360 12.76 2.28 7.94
CA GLY A 360 11.34 2.57 8.15
C GLY A 360 10.61 2.88 6.84
N SER A 361 11.30 3.54 5.90
CA SER A 361 10.69 3.94 4.64
C SER A 361 10.21 2.75 3.80
N GLY A 362 10.93 1.63 3.87
CA GLY A 362 10.64 0.41 3.11
C GLY A 362 9.28 -0.22 3.43
N TYR A 363 8.70 0.10 4.59
CA TYR A 363 7.40 -0.43 5.03
C TYR A 363 6.20 0.17 4.29
N LEU A 364 6.42 1.18 3.44
CA LEU A 364 5.35 1.67 2.56
C LEU A 364 4.85 0.60 1.57
N CYS A 365 5.65 -0.45 1.33
CA CYS A 365 5.22 -1.61 0.55
C CYS A 365 3.96 -2.28 1.08
N CYS A 366 3.63 -2.11 2.37
CA CYS A 366 2.42 -2.64 2.99
C CYS A 366 1.13 -2.09 2.36
N THR A 367 1.17 -0.92 1.71
CA THR A 367 0.01 -0.33 1.02
C THR A 367 -0.48 -1.15 -0.17
N LEU A 368 0.32 -2.11 -0.68
CA LEU A 368 -0.16 -3.07 -1.66
C LEU A 368 -1.22 -4.01 -1.07
N PHE A 369 -1.22 -4.24 0.25
CA PHE A 369 -2.14 -5.16 0.93
C PHE A 369 -3.56 -4.64 1.15
N LEU A 370 -3.88 -3.40 0.75
CA LEU A 370 -5.22 -2.82 0.96
C LEU A 370 -6.39 -3.74 0.53
N PRO A 371 -6.33 -4.50 -0.59
CA PRO A 371 -7.38 -5.44 -0.98
C PRO A 371 -7.67 -6.57 0.02
N LEU A 372 -6.78 -6.84 0.99
CA LEU A 372 -7.08 -7.77 2.09
C LEU A 372 -8.25 -7.28 2.96
N GLY A 373 -8.60 -6.00 2.88
CA GLY A 373 -9.82 -5.41 3.43
C GLY A 373 -11.11 -5.77 2.66
N LEU A 374 -11.04 -6.54 1.57
CA LEU A 374 -12.20 -7.13 0.91
C LEU A 374 -12.51 -8.52 1.47
N PRO A 375 -13.79 -8.90 1.63
CA PRO A 375 -14.19 -10.24 2.10
C PRO A 375 -13.81 -11.33 1.08
N GLU A 376 -13.62 -12.57 1.53
CA GLU A 376 -13.26 -13.72 0.66
C GLU A 376 -14.23 -13.96 -0.51
N THR A 377 -15.49 -13.54 -0.35
CA THR A 377 -16.53 -13.66 -1.37
C THR A 377 -16.44 -12.61 -2.48
N ASP A 378 -15.68 -11.53 -2.26
CA ASP A 378 -15.52 -10.44 -3.23
C ASP A 378 -14.91 -10.95 -4.55
N ASP A 379 -15.33 -10.40 -5.68
CA ASP A 379 -14.82 -10.77 -7.01
C ASP A 379 -13.30 -10.64 -7.12
N PHE A 380 -12.69 -9.72 -6.37
CA PHE A 380 -11.24 -9.63 -6.28
C PHE A 380 -10.61 -10.95 -5.84
N TRP A 381 -11.25 -11.74 -4.96
CA TRP A 381 -10.75 -13.02 -4.44
C TRP A 381 -11.42 -14.24 -5.08
N SER A 382 -12.73 -14.20 -5.31
CA SER A 382 -13.53 -15.35 -5.71
C SER A 382 -13.51 -15.63 -7.21
N SER A 383 -13.35 -14.59 -8.05
CA SER A 383 -13.32 -14.74 -9.50
C SER A 383 -12.09 -15.51 -9.97
N ALA A 384 -12.25 -16.28 -11.06
CA ALA A 384 -11.17 -17.01 -11.69
C ALA A 384 -9.99 -16.08 -12.05
N PRO A 385 -8.73 -16.54 -11.93
CA PRO A 385 -7.57 -15.77 -12.36
C PRO A 385 -7.71 -15.27 -13.80
N GLN A 386 -7.35 -14.01 -14.03
CA GLN A 386 -7.35 -13.40 -15.35
C GLN A 386 -5.98 -12.80 -15.66
N PRO A 387 -5.47 -12.92 -16.91
CA PRO A 387 -4.23 -12.27 -17.29
C PRO A 387 -4.38 -10.75 -17.23
N TRP A 388 -3.35 -10.06 -16.75
CA TRP A 388 -3.26 -8.59 -16.80
C TRP A 388 -2.78 -8.11 -18.16
N THR A 389 -2.91 -6.81 -18.42
CA THR A 389 -2.82 -6.25 -19.78
C THR A 389 -1.53 -6.63 -20.50
N ALA A 390 -0.38 -6.56 -19.82
CA ALA A 390 0.89 -6.98 -20.42
C ALA A 390 0.89 -8.47 -20.79
N VAL A 391 0.34 -9.36 -19.96
CA VAL A 391 0.24 -10.80 -20.28
C VAL A 391 -0.67 -11.03 -21.48
N LYS A 392 -1.79 -10.30 -21.60
CA LYS A 392 -2.66 -10.38 -22.77
C LYS A 392 -1.92 -9.99 -24.04
N ILE A 393 -1.29 -8.81 -24.05
CA ILE A 393 -0.55 -8.29 -25.22
C ILE A 393 0.59 -9.22 -25.62
N TRP A 394 1.46 -9.59 -24.67
CA TRP A 394 2.65 -10.42 -24.95
C TRP A 394 2.34 -11.89 -25.20
N SER A 395 1.08 -12.32 -25.04
CA SER A 395 0.59 -13.63 -25.51
C SER A 395 -0.16 -13.56 -26.85
N GLY A 396 -0.19 -12.40 -27.50
CA GLY A 396 -0.84 -12.20 -28.80
C GLY A 396 -2.36 -12.07 -28.74
N GLN A 397 -2.94 -11.83 -27.55
CA GLN A 397 -4.37 -11.54 -27.44
C GLN A 397 -4.68 -10.13 -27.94
N ASP A 398 -5.79 -10.00 -28.65
CA ASP A 398 -6.30 -8.71 -29.10
C ASP A 398 -6.84 -7.90 -27.92
N VAL A 399 -6.39 -6.64 -27.78
CA VAL A 399 -6.81 -5.72 -26.72
C VAL A 399 -7.07 -4.33 -27.32
N PRO A 400 -8.05 -3.58 -26.81
CA PRO A 400 -8.32 -2.23 -27.30
C PRO A 400 -7.12 -1.28 -27.15
N ALA A 401 -7.01 -0.34 -28.10
CA ALA A 401 -6.06 0.76 -28.01
C ALA A 401 -6.27 1.58 -26.72
N ASP A 402 -5.18 2.09 -26.15
CA ASP A 402 -5.23 2.98 -25.00
C ASP A 402 -5.39 4.42 -25.46
N HIS A 403 -6.27 5.17 -24.78
CA HIS A 403 -6.54 6.57 -25.11
C HIS A 403 -6.54 7.41 -23.83
N ALA A 404 -6.15 8.68 -23.98
CA ALA A 404 -6.12 9.62 -22.88
C ALA A 404 -7.53 9.88 -22.33
N LEU A 405 -7.64 10.14 -21.02
CA LEU A 405 -8.86 10.60 -20.40
C LEU A 405 -9.17 12.04 -20.83
N GLU A 406 -10.30 12.20 -21.53
CA GLU A 406 -10.91 13.50 -21.78
C GLU A 406 -12.02 13.77 -20.76
N LEU A 407 -11.73 14.59 -19.75
CA LEU A 407 -12.79 15.10 -18.86
C LEU A 407 -13.66 16.07 -19.66
N ARG A 408 -14.91 15.68 -19.95
CA ARG A 408 -15.88 16.59 -20.56
C ARG A 408 -16.13 17.74 -19.58
N LYS A 409 -15.86 18.97 -20.02
CA LYS A 409 -16.06 20.18 -19.23
C LYS A 409 -17.53 20.47 -18.95
#